data_AF-A0A552EVB4-F1
#
_entry.id   AF-A0A552EVB4-F1
#
_cell.length_a   1.000
_cell.length_b   1.000
_cell.length_c   1.000
_cell.angle_alpha   90.00
_cell.angle_beta   90.00
_cell.angle_gamma   90.00
#
_symmetry.space_group_name_H-M   'P 1'
#
loop_
_entity.id
_entity.type
_entity.pdbx_description
1 polymer ?
#
loop_
_entity_poly.entity_id
_entity_poly.type
_entity_poly.pdbx_seq_one_letter_code
_entity_poly.pdbx_strand_id
1 'polypeptide(L)'
;MKPKFNILAWVVFIIFLILIINPVMSQRSNFSYESIDNIARGTTVLIGKNLEPRQVENAEEDELSGSGVIIHRGCNTKGAMVGGNNPDAKTTLCEYYVLTNAHVIPTTNADYGIRTADGRVYGEGTNPTTSGLGQKYAYNRQIYRYEGKGYDLAILSFISDIQYPIAAFGDPNNIPENKVYVSGWAQPPQDSQKDIKRYRQTLIGELQKRMSLGEISGNYTLAYTLRTKTGISGGPVFNNRGELIGIHGKGSGKSIGEGLTYAIDIKKFIDLVASSDISKKPNFSVSLPQPLDPLAMNFGKNYKNSGDNMTEEERRQFVISDILRDDPRRESVEYLADKYGCLTFYEGGAIGAGLTNVRGQFSMDLNSCMNAYERFIQANVAAQQEKMDKLKKQIQSLEQKLSEWK
;
A
#
# COMPACT_ATOMS: atom_id res chain seq x y z
N MET A 1 36.29 29.18 -57.31
CA MET A 1 35.08 28.74 -56.57
C MET A 1 35.33 28.94 -55.08
N LYS A 2 34.66 29.90 -54.44
CA LYS A 2 34.60 29.99 -52.96
C LYS A 2 33.31 29.32 -52.51
N PRO A 3 33.31 28.44 -51.49
CA PRO A 3 32.06 27.89 -50.98
C PRO A 3 31.27 29.01 -50.28
N LYS A 4 29.98 29.15 -50.62
CA LYS A 4 29.05 30.06 -49.94
C LYS A 4 28.84 29.55 -48.51
N PHE A 5 29.30 30.30 -47.52
CA PHE A 5 29.06 30.03 -46.11
C PHE A 5 27.57 30.21 -45.81
N ASN A 6 26.86 29.10 -45.59
CA ASN A 6 25.44 29.13 -45.24
C ASN A 6 25.29 29.30 -43.73
N ILE A 7 25.21 30.56 -43.29
CA ILE A 7 25.11 30.95 -41.88
C ILE A 7 23.94 30.25 -41.18
N LEU A 8 22.84 30.00 -41.90
CA LEU A 8 21.66 29.32 -41.35
C LEU A 8 21.95 27.87 -40.94
N ALA A 9 22.78 27.15 -41.71
CA ALA A 9 23.16 25.78 -41.39
C ALA A 9 24.04 25.71 -40.13
N TRP A 10 24.91 26.70 -39.92
CA TRP A 10 25.76 26.78 -38.73
C TRP A 10 24.98 27.17 -37.47
N VAL A 11 24.01 28.08 -37.58
CA VAL A 11 23.14 28.43 -36.45
C VAL A 11 22.27 27.24 -36.03
N VAL A 12 21.72 26.49 -36.99
CA VAL A 12 20.97 25.25 -36.69
C VAL A 12 21.90 24.20 -36.07
N PHE A 13 23.13 24.06 -36.56
CA PHE A 13 24.10 23.11 -36.00
C PHE A 13 24.54 23.47 -34.58
N ILE A 14 24.70 24.77 -34.27
CA ILE A 14 25.03 25.25 -32.91
C ILE A 14 23.82 25.09 -31.98
N ILE A 15 22.59 25.37 -32.42
CA ILE A 15 21.38 25.13 -31.62
C ILE A 15 21.19 23.62 -31.36
N PHE A 16 21.48 22.77 -32.35
CA PHE A 16 21.46 21.31 -32.20
C PHE A 16 22.57 20.83 -31.25
N LEU A 17 23.76 21.44 -31.29
CA LEU A 17 24.84 21.15 -30.33
C LEU A 17 24.49 21.60 -28.90
N ILE A 18 23.82 22.74 -28.72
CA ILE A 18 23.38 23.24 -27.41
C ILE A 18 22.24 22.36 -26.84
N LEU A 19 21.40 21.78 -27.70
CA LEU A 19 20.38 20.79 -27.29
C LEU A 19 20.96 19.40 -26.98
N ILE A 20 22.15 19.06 -27.50
CA ILE A 20 22.80 17.75 -27.31
C ILE A 20 23.89 17.79 -26.22
N ILE A 21 24.46 18.96 -25.92
CA ILE A 21 25.47 19.15 -24.87
C ILE A 21 24.85 19.92 -23.70
N ASN A 22 23.86 19.29 -23.10
CA ASN A 22 23.73 19.23 -21.66
C ASN A 22 22.92 17.97 -21.37
N PRO A 23 23.55 16.84 -21.03
CA PRO A 23 22.90 16.03 -20.04
C PRO A 23 22.89 16.96 -18.83
N VAL A 24 21.75 17.59 -18.54
CA VAL A 24 21.42 17.83 -17.14
C VAL A 24 21.41 16.41 -16.58
N MET A 25 22.59 15.98 -16.13
CA MET A 25 22.78 14.97 -15.13
C MET A 25 21.95 15.52 -14.00
N SER A 26 20.67 15.18 -14.02
CA SER A 26 19.73 15.54 -12.98
C SER A 26 20.32 14.87 -11.77
N GLN A 27 21.13 15.62 -11.03
CA GLN A 27 21.37 15.35 -9.63
C GLN A 27 19.96 15.42 -9.05
N ARG A 28 19.28 14.27 -9.02
CA ARG A 28 18.03 14.12 -8.30
C ARG A 28 18.32 14.66 -6.92
N SER A 29 17.71 15.80 -6.61
CA SER A 29 17.86 16.44 -5.31
C SER A 29 17.47 15.44 -4.23
N ASN A 30 18.24 15.40 -3.15
CA ASN A 30 17.93 14.56 -2.01
C ASN A 30 16.53 14.92 -1.50
N PHE A 31 15.72 13.91 -1.23
CA PHE A 31 14.36 14.04 -0.75
C PHE A 31 14.34 14.30 0.76
N SER A 32 13.28 14.97 1.22
CA SER A 32 12.99 15.08 2.64
C SER A 32 12.66 13.71 3.24
N TYR A 33 12.84 13.57 4.55
CA TYR A 33 12.40 12.36 5.27
C TYR A 33 10.93 12.03 4.99
N GLU A 34 10.04 13.03 5.00
CA GLU A 34 8.61 12.82 4.73
C GLU A 34 8.35 12.26 3.33
N SER A 35 9.09 12.74 2.32
CA SER A 35 8.95 12.22 0.95
C SER A 35 9.39 10.76 0.87
N ILE A 36 10.46 10.40 1.58
CA ILE A 36 10.95 9.01 1.63
C ILE A 36 9.99 8.14 2.44
N ASP A 37 9.45 8.61 3.56
CA ASP A 37 8.43 7.90 4.34
C ASP A 37 7.16 7.64 3.51
N ASN A 38 6.75 8.58 2.66
CA ASN A 38 5.60 8.39 1.75
C ASN A 38 5.87 7.30 0.71
N ILE A 39 7.06 7.31 0.08
CA ILE A 39 7.48 6.26 -0.87
C ILE A 39 7.53 4.91 -0.15
N ALA A 40 8.18 4.87 1.02
CA ALA A 40 8.31 3.69 1.84
C ALA A 40 6.95 3.13 2.25
N ARG A 41 6.04 3.98 2.72
CA ARG A 41 4.68 3.59 3.11
C ARG A 41 3.92 2.95 1.97
N GLY A 42 3.92 3.56 0.79
CA GLY A 42 3.18 3.03 -0.36
C GLY A 42 3.70 1.69 -0.89
N THR A 43 4.99 1.40 -0.68
CA THR A 43 5.68 0.25 -1.28
C THR A 43 6.02 -0.87 -0.29
N THR A 44 6.04 -0.60 1.02
CA THR A 44 6.34 -1.59 2.07
C THR A 44 5.09 -2.38 2.43
N VAL A 45 5.21 -3.69 2.57
CA VAL A 45 4.11 -4.58 2.98
C VAL A 45 4.49 -5.36 4.24
N LEU A 46 3.48 -5.81 5.00
CA LEU A 46 3.63 -6.82 6.05
C LEU A 46 3.33 -8.19 5.42
N ILE A 47 4.13 -9.20 5.77
CA ILE A 47 3.97 -10.57 5.29
C ILE A 47 3.89 -11.47 6.52
N GLY A 48 2.82 -12.26 6.63
CA GLY A 48 2.63 -13.18 7.73
C GLY A 48 2.06 -14.51 7.28
N LYS A 49 2.46 -15.58 7.96
CA LYS A 49 1.94 -16.93 7.71
C LYS A 49 0.46 -16.98 8.10
N ASN A 50 -0.37 -17.46 7.17
CA ASN A 50 -1.84 -17.49 7.27
C ASN A 50 -2.42 -16.14 7.70
N LEU A 51 -1.76 -15.03 7.35
CA LEU A 51 -2.18 -13.70 7.79
C LEU A 51 -3.52 -13.37 7.18
N GLU A 52 -4.50 -13.20 8.06
CA GLU A 52 -5.86 -12.83 7.71
C GLU A 52 -6.19 -11.40 8.19
N PRO A 53 -7.13 -10.72 7.52
CA PRO A 53 -7.66 -9.42 7.90
C PRO A 53 -8.02 -9.27 9.39
N ARG A 54 -8.68 -10.28 9.95
CA ARG A 54 -9.07 -10.31 11.36
C ARG A 54 -7.85 -10.29 12.29
N GLN A 55 -6.76 -10.96 11.91
CA GLN A 55 -5.54 -10.98 12.72
C GLN A 55 -4.84 -9.62 12.71
N VAL A 56 -4.85 -8.94 11.57
CA VAL A 56 -4.38 -7.56 11.46
C VAL A 56 -5.21 -6.60 12.35
N GLU A 57 -6.51 -6.83 12.44
CA GLU A 57 -7.41 -6.03 13.28
C GLU A 57 -7.17 -6.22 14.78
N ASN A 58 -7.03 -7.47 15.18
CA ASN A 58 -6.91 -7.89 16.57
C ASN A 58 -5.45 -7.87 17.09
N ALA A 59 -4.48 -7.56 16.24
CA ALA A 59 -3.05 -7.67 16.54
C ALA A 59 -2.61 -9.11 16.89
N GLU A 60 -3.15 -10.07 16.15
CA GLU A 60 -2.90 -11.51 16.27
C GLU A 60 -1.99 -12.03 15.14
N GLU A 61 -1.14 -11.15 14.59
CA GLU A 61 -0.20 -11.55 13.53
C GLU A 61 0.92 -12.46 14.08
N ASP A 62 1.30 -13.49 13.30
CA ASP A 62 2.35 -14.44 13.68
C ASP A 62 3.66 -13.73 14.06
N GLU A 63 4.37 -14.20 15.09
CA GLU A 63 5.61 -13.58 15.56
C GLU A 63 6.71 -13.54 14.48
N LEU A 64 6.74 -14.55 13.61
CA LEU A 64 7.65 -14.66 12.47
C LEU A 64 7.25 -13.75 11.29
N SER A 65 6.13 -13.02 11.40
CA SER A 65 5.72 -12.05 10.39
C SER A 65 6.81 -11.00 10.20
N GLY A 66 7.13 -10.76 8.93
CA GLY A 66 8.16 -9.85 8.48
C GLY A 66 7.60 -8.82 7.51
N SER A 67 8.51 -8.14 6.83
CA SER A 67 8.22 -7.08 5.88
C SER A 67 8.54 -7.51 4.45
N GLY A 68 8.11 -6.72 3.48
CA GLY A 68 8.46 -6.86 2.08
C GLY A 68 8.38 -5.54 1.35
N VAL A 69 8.78 -5.52 0.09
CA VAL A 69 8.64 -4.36 -0.80
C VAL A 69 8.08 -4.76 -2.15
N ILE A 70 7.10 -4.00 -2.65
CA ILE A 70 6.55 -4.16 -3.99
C ILE A 70 7.59 -3.68 -5.01
N ILE A 71 8.09 -4.58 -5.85
CA ILE A 71 9.18 -4.31 -6.80
C ILE A 71 8.76 -4.30 -8.26
N HIS A 72 7.59 -4.86 -8.57
CA HIS A 72 7.13 -4.99 -9.94
C HIS A 72 5.61 -5.17 -9.99
N ARG A 73 4.98 -4.66 -11.05
CA ARG A 73 3.57 -4.91 -11.36
C ARG A 73 3.37 -5.18 -12.84
N GLY A 74 2.57 -6.18 -13.18
CA GLY A 74 2.13 -6.46 -14.56
C GLY A 74 0.62 -6.32 -14.65
N CYS A 75 0.13 -5.33 -15.39
CA CYS A 75 -1.30 -5.02 -15.52
C CYS A 75 -1.88 -5.48 -16.87
N ASN A 76 -3.21 -5.68 -16.92
CA ASN A 76 -3.95 -6.04 -18.14
C ASN A 76 -3.48 -7.35 -18.79
N THR A 77 -3.09 -8.33 -17.98
CA THR A 77 -2.79 -9.68 -18.42
C THR A 77 -4.06 -10.53 -18.38
N LYS A 78 -4.47 -11.11 -19.52
CA LYS A 78 -5.50 -12.17 -19.56
C LYS A 78 -5.04 -13.48 -18.88
N GLY A 79 -3.85 -13.50 -18.27
CA GLY A 79 -3.09 -14.72 -17.99
C GLY A 79 -2.95 -15.13 -16.52
N ALA A 80 -3.35 -14.28 -15.55
CA ALA A 80 -3.18 -14.61 -14.13
C ALA A 80 -4.45 -15.17 -13.46
N MET A 81 -5.57 -15.23 -14.19
CA MET A 81 -6.85 -15.74 -13.69
C MET A 81 -7.29 -16.93 -14.53
N VAL A 82 -7.51 -18.07 -13.87
CA VAL A 82 -8.05 -19.27 -14.48
C VAL A 82 -9.51 -19.40 -14.04
N GLY A 83 -10.43 -19.40 -15.01
CA GLY A 83 -11.88 -19.46 -14.74
C GLY A 83 -12.49 -18.09 -14.40
N GLY A 84 -13.78 -17.92 -14.70
CA GLY A 84 -14.54 -16.67 -14.54
C GLY A 84 -14.76 -15.91 -15.87
N ASN A 85 -15.79 -15.06 -15.92
CA ASN A 85 -15.98 -14.15 -17.04
C ASN A 85 -14.81 -13.15 -17.11
N ASN A 86 -14.47 -12.69 -18.32
CA ASN A 86 -13.47 -11.61 -18.48
C ASN A 86 -13.85 -10.43 -17.57
N PRO A 87 -12.89 -9.83 -16.85
CA PRO A 87 -13.16 -8.58 -16.14
C PRO A 87 -13.74 -7.56 -17.13
N ASP A 88 -14.75 -6.79 -16.70
CA ASP A 88 -15.29 -5.69 -17.48
C ASP A 88 -14.15 -4.83 -18.05
N ALA A 89 -14.29 -4.35 -19.29
CA ALA A 89 -13.25 -3.60 -19.99
C ALA A 89 -12.75 -2.32 -19.27
N LYS A 90 -13.38 -1.94 -18.16
CA LYS A 90 -13.02 -0.79 -17.32
C LYS A 90 -12.13 -1.14 -16.11
N THR A 91 -12.03 -2.41 -15.71
CA THR A 91 -11.27 -2.80 -14.51
C THR A 91 -9.85 -3.21 -14.88
N THR A 92 -8.86 -2.42 -14.46
CA THR A 92 -7.44 -2.78 -14.60
C THR A 92 -7.03 -3.70 -13.46
N LEU A 93 -6.65 -4.92 -13.79
CA LEU A 93 -6.13 -5.90 -12.83
C LEU A 93 -4.62 -6.04 -13.00
N CYS A 94 -3.88 -6.04 -11.89
CA CYS A 94 -2.42 -6.15 -11.88
C CYS A 94 -1.95 -7.30 -10.97
N GLU A 95 -0.98 -8.06 -11.46
CA GLU A 95 -0.18 -8.96 -10.63
C GLU A 95 1.04 -8.20 -10.10
N TYR A 96 1.19 -8.17 -8.78
CA TYR A 96 2.29 -7.54 -8.06
C TYR A 96 3.29 -8.57 -7.59
N TYR A 97 4.57 -8.18 -7.54
CA TYR A 97 5.65 -9.00 -7.00
C TYR A 97 6.29 -8.27 -5.82
N VAL A 98 6.38 -8.97 -4.71
CA VAL A 98 6.92 -8.51 -3.45
C VAL A 98 8.23 -9.23 -3.18
N LEU A 99 9.30 -8.46 -3.00
CA LEU A 99 10.61 -8.96 -2.55
C LEU A 99 10.68 -8.93 -1.03
N THR A 100 11.17 -10.02 -0.44
CA THR A 100 11.36 -10.18 1.01
C THR A 100 12.56 -11.11 1.28
N ASN A 101 12.86 -11.37 2.56
CA ASN A 101 13.79 -12.42 2.93
C ASN A 101 13.15 -13.81 2.87
N ALA A 102 13.95 -14.82 2.57
CA ALA A 102 13.47 -16.20 2.49
C ALA A 102 13.04 -16.74 3.86
N HIS A 103 13.66 -16.28 4.95
CA HIS A 103 13.28 -16.66 6.31
C HIS A 103 11.95 -16.06 6.79
N VAL A 104 11.42 -15.00 6.15
CA VAL A 104 10.09 -14.46 6.45
C VAL A 104 8.99 -15.43 5.97
N ILE A 105 9.31 -16.23 4.95
CA ILE A 105 8.42 -17.23 4.37
C ILE A 105 9.06 -18.61 4.37
N PRO A 106 9.37 -19.22 5.53
CA PRO A 106 10.28 -20.38 5.60
C PRO A 106 9.78 -21.65 4.89
N THR A 107 8.52 -21.71 4.49
CA THR A 107 7.92 -22.86 3.79
C THR A 107 7.20 -22.40 2.53
N THR A 108 6.99 -23.29 1.56
CA THR A 108 6.16 -23.00 0.37
C THR A 108 4.73 -23.52 0.48
N ASN A 109 4.41 -24.27 1.54
CA ASN A 109 3.14 -24.98 1.70
C ASN A 109 2.19 -24.28 2.67
N ALA A 110 2.51 -23.05 3.06
CA ALA A 110 1.65 -22.22 3.89
C ALA A 110 1.11 -21.06 3.05
N ASP A 111 -0.09 -20.61 3.39
CA ASP A 111 -0.57 -19.34 2.87
C ASP A 111 0.23 -18.20 3.53
N TYR A 112 0.58 -17.18 2.77
CA TYR A 112 1.25 -15.99 3.28
C TYR A 112 0.43 -14.77 2.89
N GLY A 113 -0.32 -14.23 3.84
CA GLY A 113 -1.06 -13.00 3.64
C GLY A 113 -0.10 -11.82 3.50
N ILE A 114 -0.39 -10.95 2.54
CA ILE A 114 0.35 -9.72 2.28
C ILE A 114 -0.54 -8.54 2.62
N ARG A 115 -0.19 -7.77 3.65
CA ARG A 115 -0.88 -6.54 4.03
C ARG A 115 -0.23 -5.32 3.39
N THR A 116 -1.01 -4.56 2.61
CA THR A 116 -0.59 -3.33 1.92
C THR A 116 -0.87 -2.07 2.75
N ALA A 117 -0.43 -0.90 2.27
CA ALA A 117 -0.47 0.38 2.99
C ALA A 117 -1.89 0.90 3.30
N ASP A 118 -2.89 0.44 2.56
CA ASP A 118 -4.31 0.67 2.80
C ASP A 118 -4.90 -0.29 3.84
N GLY A 119 -4.08 -1.19 4.40
CA GLY A 119 -4.47 -2.20 5.38
C GLY A 119 -5.02 -3.49 4.79
N ARG A 120 -5.30 -3.56 3.47
CA ARG A 120 -5.88 -4.76 2.83
C ARG A 120 -4.91 -5.93 2.87
N VAL A 121 -5.46 -7.14 3.05
CA VAL A 121 -4.67 -8.38 3.12
C VAL A 121 -4.96 -9.28 1.92
N TYR A 122 -3.90 -9.78 1.29
CA TYR A 122 -3.95 -10.66 0.13
C TYR A 122 -3.31 -12.02 0.42
N GLY A 123 -4.13 -13.07 0.55
CA GLY A 123 -3.78 -14.48 0.81
C GLY A 123 -4.32 -15.43 -0.26
N GLU A 124 -4.05 -16.72 -0.14
CA GLU A 124 -4.69 -17.80 -0.92
C GLU A 124 -6.10 -18.12 -0.38
N GLY A 125 -6.29 -18.10 0.94
CA GLY A 125 -7.59 -18.24 1.61
C GLY A 125 -8.47 -16.99 1.45
N THR A 126 -7.85 -15.82 1.46
CA THR A 126 -8.44 -14.53 1.11
C THR A 126 -8.34 -14.27 -0.39
N ASN A 127 -9.09 -15.08 -1.16
CA ASN A 127 -9.21 -14.92 -2.62
C ASN A 127 -9.34 -13.43 -2.99
N PRO A 128 -8.59 -12.92 -3.98
CA PRO A 128 -8.60 -11.51 -4.33
C PRO A 128 -10.02 -11.14 -4.74
N THR A 129 -10.75 -10.44 -3.88
CA THR A 129 -11.97 -9.80 -4.30
C THR A 129 -11.60 -8.58 -5.09
N THR A 130 -11.47 -8.80 -6.39
CA THR A 130 -11.65 -7.77 -7.40
C THR A 130 -12.97 -7.05 -7.13
N SER A 131 -12.89 -5.74 -6.96
CA SER A 131 -14.02 -4.85 -6.72
C SER A 131 -15.05 -5.04 -7.82
N GLY A 132 -16.10 -5.82 -7.55
CA GLY A 132 -17.30 -5.88 -8.39
C GLY A 132 -17.46 -7.04 -9.36
N LEU A 133 -16.61 -8.08 -9.33
CA LEU A 133 -16.77 -9.19 -10.28
C LEU A 133 -17.63 -10.36 -9.77
N GLY A 134 -18.10 -10.34 -8.52
CA GLY A 134 -19.08 -11.32 -8.01
C GLY A 134 -18.57 -12.77 -7.91
N GLN A 135 -17.43 -13.09 -8.53
CA GLN A 135 -16.85 -14.42 -8.65
C GLN A 135 -15.42 -14.42 -8.08
N LYS A 136 -15.10 -15.50 -7.37
CA LYS A 136 -13.75 -15.78 -6.87
C LYS A 136 -12.90 -16.28 -8.04
N TYR A 137 -11.81 -15.58 -8.34
CA TYR A 137 -10.83 -16.08 -9.29
C TYR A 137 -9.88 -17.05 -8.59
N ALA A 138 -9.61 -18.20 -9.22
CA ALA A 138 -8.56 -19.08 -8.77
C ALA A 138 -7.21 -18.41 -9.06
N TYR A 139 -6.53 -17.96 -8.01
CA TYR A 139 -5.20 -17.39 -8.10
C TYR A 139 -4.15 -18.39 -7.60
N ASN A 140 -3.18 -18.71 -8.46
CA ASN A 140 -2.03 -19.50 -8.05
C ASN A 140 -0.85 -18.58 -7.74
N ARG A 141 -0.58 -18.38 -6.44
CA ARG A 141 0.52 -17.54 -5.97
C ARG A 141 1.86 -18.03 -6.51
N GLN A 142 2.70 -17.08 -6.88
CA GLN A 142 4.00 -17.36 -7.45
C GLN A 142 5.05 -17.11 -6.37
N ILE A 143 5.84 -18.14 -6.07
CA ILE A 143 6.89 -18.09 -5.06
C ILE A 143 8.22 -18.45 -5.71
N TYR A 144 9.22 -17.57 -5.55
CA TYR A 144 10.58 -17.81 -6.00
C TYR A 144 11.53 -17.67 -4.82
N ARG A 145 12.39 -18.66 -4.58
CA ARG A 145 13.36 -18.65 -3.48
C ARG A 145 14.78 -18.70 -4.02
N TYR A 146 15.70 -18.03 -3.34
CA TYR A 146 17.09 -17.90 -3.77
C TYR A 146 18.11 -18.48 -2.77
N GLU A 147 17.64 -19.21 -1.74
CA GLU A 147 18.51 -19.86 -0.75
C GLU A 147 19.43 -20.90 -1.40
N GLY A 148 18.96 -21.62 -2.42
CA GLY A 148 19.78 -22.54 -3.21
C GLY A 148 20.90 -21.85 -4.00
N LYS A 149 20.84 -20.52 -4.15
CA LYS A 149 21.91 -19.67 -4.72
C LYS A 149 22.72 -18.95 -3.62
N GLY A 150 22.48 -19.26 -2.33
CA GLY A 150 23.16 -18.67 -1.18
C GLY A 150 22.59 -17.34 -0.69
N TYR A 151 21.41 -16.93 -1.17
CA TYR A 151 20.79 -15.66 -0.80
C TYR A 151 19.53 -15.86 0.03
N ASP A 152 19.43 -15.14 1.14
CA ASP A 152 18.22 -15.10 1.97
C ASP A 152 17.18 -14.14 1.35
N LEU A 153 16.75 -14.46 0.13
CA LEU A 153 15.78 -13.69 -0.64
C LEU A 153 14.67 -14.60 -1.17
N ALA A 154 13.47 -14.04 -1.21
CA ALA A 154 12.34 -14.64 -1.89
C ALA A 154 11.42 -13.58 -2.53
N ILE A 155 10.66 -14.02 -3.53
CA ILE A 155 9.60 -13.25 -4.16
C ILE A 155 8.28 -13.96 -3.94
N LEU A 156 7.25 -13.21 -3.58
CA LEU A 156 5.84 -13.63 -3.54
C LEU A 156 5.02 -12.74 -4.47
N SER A 157 3.93 -13.24 -5.02
CA SER A 157 3.03 -12.42 -5.82
C SER A 157 1.62 -12.33 -5.22
N PHE A 158 0.92 -11.24 -5.52
CA PHE A 158 -0.51 -11.08 -5.26
C PHE A 158 -1.20 -10.35 -6.41
N ILE A 159 -2.52 -10.46 -6.50
CA ILE A 159 -3.32 -9.75 -7.50
C ILE A 159 -4.14 -8.67 -6.82
N SER A 160 -4.21 -7.50 -7.45
CA SER A 160 -5.11 -6.44 -7.03
C SER A 160 -5.56 -5.59 -8.22
N ASP A 161 -6.76 -5.05 -8.11
CA ASP A 161 -7.31 -4.01 -8.97
C ASP A 161 -7.02 -2.59 -8.45
N ILE A 162 -6.39 -2.50 -7.27
CA ILE A 162 -5.79 -1.28 -6.76
C ILE A 162 -4.41 -1.09 -7.41
N GLN A 163 -4.13 0.14 -7.83
CA GLN A 163 -2.84 0.53 -8.37
C GLN A 163 -1.88 0.91 -7.25
N TYR A 164 -1.18 -0.09 -6.69
CA TYR A 164 -0.12 0.14 -5.71
C TYR A 164 1.17 0.60 -6.39
N PRO A 165 1.92 1.53 -5.78
CA PRO A 165 3.21 1.95 -6.30
C PRO A 165 4.26 0.83 -6.19
N ILE A 166 5.23 0.84 -7.09
CA ILE A 166 6.41 -0.03 -7.01
C ILE A 166 7.64 0.78 -6.58
N ALA A 167 8.57 0.14 -5.87
CA ALA A 167 9.82 0.76 -5.47
C ALA A 167 10.78 0.89 -6.66
N ALA A 168 11.33 2.09 -6.86
CA ALA A 168 12.35 2.32 -7.88
C ALA A 168 13.72 1.86 -7.40
N PHE A 169 14.50 1.21 -8.27
CA PHE A 169 15.82 0.70 -7.92
C PHE A 169 16.91 1.75 -8.12
N GLY A 170 17.77 1.90 -7.12
CA GLY A 170 18.93 2.79 -7.11
C GLY A 170 20.23 2.00 -7.09
N ASP A 171 21.32 2.63 -7.55
CA ASP A 171 22.64 2.01 -7.51
C ASP A 171 23.13 1.91 -6.06
N PRO A 172 23.29 0.70 -5.50
CA PRO A 172 23.74 0.52 -4.15
C PRO A 172 25.18 0.97 -3.96
N ASN A 173 25.99 1.17 -5.00
CA ASN A 173 27.36 1.72 -4.89
C ASN A 173 27.39 3.25 -4.81
N ASN A 174 26.28 3.91 -5.16
CA ASN A 174 26.16 5.36 -5.16
C ASN A 174 25.03 5.80 -4.22
N ILE A 175 25.35 5.84 -2.93
CA ILE A 175 24.44 6.21 -1.84
C ILE A 175 24.84 7.60 -1.34
N PRO A 176 24.11 8.66 -1.74
CA PRO A 176 24.49 10.01 -1.34
C PRO A 176 24.41 10.18 0.18
N GLU A 177 25.41 10.86 0.75
CA GLU A 177 25.56 11.09 2.20
C GLU A 177 25.60 9.82 3.07
N ASN A 178 25.78 8.63 2.47
CA ASN A 178 25.68 7.33 3.15
C ASN A 178 24.36 7.12 3.93
N LYS A 179 23.35 7.97 3.75
CA LYS A 179 22.09 7.90 4.48
C LYS A 179 21.22 6.80 3.91
N VAL A 180 20.71 5.96 4.81
CA VAL A 180 19.79 4.87 4.47
C VAL A 180 18.51 4.98 5.28
N TYR A 181 17.40 4.60 4.65
CA TYR A 181 16.07 4.61 5.25
C TYR A 181 15.51 3.20 5.18
N VAL A 182 15.31 2.57 6.34
CA VAL A 182 14.82 1.19 6.45
C VAL A 182 13.37 1.22 6.85
N SER A 183 12.49 0.64 6.03
CA SER A 183 11.07 0.58 6.31
C SER A 183 10.62 -0.85 6.61
N GLY A 184 9.71 -1.02 7.57
CA GLY A 184 9.16 -2.32 7.89
C GLY A 184 8.18 -2.29 9.06
N TRP A 185 7.63 -3.46 9.40
CA TRP A 185 6.65 -3.68 10.45
C TRP A 185 7.30 -4.28 11.69
N ALA A 186 7.69 -3.41 12.62
CA ALA A 186 8.28 -3.86 13.87
C ALA A 186 7.25 -4.60 14.73
N GLN A 187 7.69 -5.69 15.35
CA GLN A 187 6.93 -6.33 16.41
C GLN A 187 6.75 -5.35 17.58
N PRO A 188 5.55 -5.28 18.18
CA PRO A 188 5.32 -4.51 19.41
C PRO A 188 6.21 -5.05 20.55
N PRO A 189 6.52 -4.23 21.56
CA PRO A 189 7.20 -4.70 22.76
C PRO A 189 6.39 -5.81 23.45
N GLN A 190 7.01 -6.94 23.80
CA GLN A 190 6.30 -8.06 24.45
C GLN A 190 5.66 -7.71 25.80
N ASP A 191 6.20 -6.72 26.53
CA ASP A 191 5.71 -6.32 27.86
C ASP A 191 4.66 -5.18 27.83
N SER A 192 4.23 -4.78 26.63
CA SER A 192 3.30 -3.67 26.44
C SER A 192 1.85 -4.18 26.50
N GLN A 193 1.16 -3.93 27.62
CA GLN A 193 -0.30 -4.18 27.73
C GLN A 193 -1.15 -3.14 26.98
N LYS A 194 -0.55 -2.06 26.44
CA LYS A 194 -1.27 -0.94 25.80
C LYS A 194 -1.09 -0.85 24.29
N ASP A 195 0.07 -1.22 23.77
CA ASP A 195 0.39 -1.23 22.34
C ASP A 195 0.72 -2.67 21.91
N ILE A 196 -0.33 -3.42 21.55
CA ILE A 196 -0.20 -4.77 20.99
C ILE A 196 -0.14 -4.76 19.46
N LYS A 197 -0.46 -3.64 18.80
CA LYS A 197 -0.50 -3.54 17.34
C LYS A 197 0.90 -3.33 16.74
N ARG A 198 1.16 -4.04 15.63
CA ARG A 198 2.32 -3.75 14.77
C ARG A 198 2.06 -2.46 14.00
N TYR A 199 3.07 -1.60 13.96
CA TYR A 199 3.05 -0.36 13.20
C TYR A 199 4.24 -0.32 12.25
N ARG A 200 4.01 0.15 11.03
CA ARG A 200 5.09 0.39 10.08
C ARG A 200 5.96 1.54 10.58
N GLN A 201 7.27 1.40 10.45
CA GLN A 201 8.26 2.40 10.84
C GLN A 201 9.21 2.63 9.67
N THR A 202 9.64 3.88 9.48
CA THR A 202 10.80 4.21 8.65
C THR A 202 11.91 4.73 9.56
N LEU A 203 12.98 3.97 9.63
CA LEU A 203 14.13 4.23 10.48
C LEU A 203 15.27 4.78 9.64
N ILE A 204 16.03 5.72 10.21
CA ILE A 204 17.17 6.34 9.53
C ILE A 204 18.46 5.75 10.10
N GLY A 205 19.37 5.35 9.21
CA GLY A 205 20.71 4.91 9.56
C GLY A 205 21.76 5.43 8.59
N GLU A 206 23.00 5.00 8.81
CA GLU A 206 24.13 5.38 7.97
C GLU A 206 24.90 4.14 7.53
N LEU A 207 25.15 4.01 6.23
CA LEU A 207 26.00 2.98 5.66
C LEU A 207 27.43 3.13 6.18
N GLN A 208 27.93 2.09 6.83
CA GLN A 208 29.27 2.06 7.39
C GLN A 208 30.24 1.26 6.52
N LYS A 209 29.81 0.08 6.05
CA LYS A 209 30.68 -0.87 5.37
C LYS A 209 29.94 -1.66 4.31
N ARG A 210 30.72 -2.19 3.37
CA ARG A 210 30.30 -3.23 2.44
C ARG A 210 31.03 -4.51 2.79
N MET A 211 30.27 -5.57 2.98
CA MET A 211 30.81 -6.89 3.30
C MET A 211 31.08 -7.66 2.02
N SER A 212 32.06 -8.56 2.06
CA SER A 212 32.32 -9.48 0.96
C SER A 212 31.22 -10.54 0.86
N LEU A 213 31.03 -11.12 -0.32
CA LEU A 213 30.12 -12.26 -0.47
C LEU A 213 30.56 -13.41 0.45
N GLY A 214 29.60 -14.05 1.12
CA GLY A 214 29.86 -15.10 2.10
C GLY A 214 30.35 -14.65 3.47
N GLU A 215 30.79 -13.40 3.64
CA GLU A 215 31.28 -12.89 4.94
C GLU A 215 30.16 -12.88 5.98
N ILE A 216 28.96 -12.45 5.59
CA ILE A 216 27.74 -12.59 6.36
C ILE A 216 26.83 -13.61 5.68
N SER A 217 26.50 -14.68 6.40
CA SER A 217 25.62 -15.77 5.92
C SER A 217 24.32 -15.24 5.33
N GLY A 218 23.94 -15.74 4.14
CA GLY A 218 22.82 -15.23 3.33
C GLY A 218 23.20 -14.10 2.36
N ASN A 219 24.51 -13.82 2.21
CA ASN A 219 25.08 -12.80 1.32
C ASN A 219 24.57 -11.39 1.62
N TYR A 220 24.54 -11.04 2.91
CA TYR A 220 24.24 -9.69 3.35
C TYR A 220 25.49 -8.80 3.22
N THR A 221 25.48 -7.91 2.23
CA THR A 221 26.67 -7.16 1.83
C THR A 221 26.62 -5.67 2.19
N LEU A 222 25.50 -5.13 2.65
CA LEU A 222 25.40 -3.75 3.13
C LEU A 222 25.35 -3.75 4.65
N ALA A 223 26.22 -2.99 5.32
CA ALA A 223 26.23 -2.85 6.78
C ALA A 223 26.04 -1.39 7.19
N TYR A 224 25.06 -1.12 8.04
CA TYR A 224 24.70 0.24 8.49
C TYR A 224 24.40 0.30 9.98
N THR A 225 24.57 1.49 10.56
CA THR A 225 24.26 1.78 11.97
C THR A 225 22.77 2.03 12.15
N LEU A 226 22.05 1.03 12.64
CA LEU A 226 20.64 1.17 12.96
C LEU A 226 20.21 0.12 13.99
N ARG A 227 19.36 0.48 14.95
CA ARG A 227 18.72 -0.49 15.83
C ARG A 227 17.37 -0.86 15.24
N THR A 228 17.27 -2.05 14.67
CA THR A 228 16.01 -2.60 14.17
C THR A 228 15.38 -3.54 15.21
N LYS A 229 14.08 -3.73 15.08
CA LYS A 229 13.30 -4.71 15.86
C LYS A 229 12.97 -5.91 14.98
N THR A 230 12.64 -7.04 15.59
CA THR A 230 12.04 -8.19 14.90
C THR A 230 10.84 -7.73 14.07
N GLY A 231 10.65 -8.33 12.89
CA GLY A 231 9.59 -7.98 11.94
C GLY A 231 9.99 -6.99 10.84
N ILE A 232 11.08 -6.23 11.00
CA ILE A 232 11.62 -5.37 9.92
C ILE A 232 12.27 -6.18 8.80
N SER A 233 12.71 -7.43 9.07
CA SER A 233 13.31 -8.32 8.06
C SER A 233 12.44 -8.44 6.82
N GLY A 234 13.06 -8.38 5.65
CA GLY A 234 12.44 -8.34 4.33
C GLY A 234 12.06 -6.94 3.86
N GLY A 235 12.14 -5.95 4.75
CA GLY A 235 11.79 -4.55 4.46
C GLY A 235 12.81 -3.85 3.55
N PRO A 236 12.37 -2.83 2.79
CA PRO A 236 13.23 -2.10 1.88
C PRO A 236 14.23 -1.19 2.62
N VAL A 237 15.42 -1.07 2.04
CA VAL A 237 16.42 -0.05 2.37
C VAL A 237 16.50 0.93 1.22
N PHE A 238 16.12 2.19 1.46
CA PHE A 238 16.16 3.27 0.48
C PHE A 238 17.37 4.18 0.71
N ASN A 239 17.88 4.78 -0.37
CA ASN A 239 18.79 5.93 -0.29
C ASN A 239 18.01 7.25 -0.11
N ASN A 240 18.71 8.37 0.03
CA ASN A 240 18.10 9.69 0.19
C ASN A 240 17.42 10.27 -1.09
N ARG A 241 17.34 9.49 -2.17
CA ARG A 241 16.54 9.80 -3.37
C ARG A 241 15.27 8.93 -3.46
N GLY A 242 14.97 8.17 -2.41
CA GLY A 242 13.81 7.26 -2.36
C GLY A 242 13.98 6.02 -3.23
N GLU A 243 15.22 5.67 -3.59
CA GLU A 243 15.52 4.52 -4.45
C GLU A 243 15.95 3.32 -3.59
N LEU A 244 15.36 2.15 -3.86
CA LEU A 244 15.68 0.88 -3.20
C LEU A 244 17.11 0.47 -3.54
N ILE A 245 17.93 0.30 -2.51
CA ILE A 245 19.34 -0.12 -2.61
C ILE A 245 19.60 -1.47 -1.93
N GLY A 246 18.67 -1.99 -1.14
CA GLY A 246 18.80 -3.31 -0.54
C GLY A 246 17.58 -3.77 0.24
N ILE A 247 17.66 -5.00 0.76
CA ILE A 247 16.62 -5.66 1.56
C ILE A 247 17.20 -5.97 2.94
N HIS A 248 16.66 -5.32 3.98
CA HIS A 248 17.08 -5.54 5.37
C HIS A 248 16.73 -6.96 5.81
N GLY A 249 17.60 -7.63 6.57
CA GLY A 249 17.26 -8.96 7.08
C GLY A 249 18.08 -9.51 8.25
N LYS A 250 19.11 -8.78 8.72
CA LYS A 250 19.84 -9.17 9.94
C LYS A 250 20.05 -7.97 10.86
N GLY A 251 19.64 -8.13 12.11
CA GLY A 251 19.89 -7.18 13.20
C GLY A 251 21.30 -7.30 13.78
N SER A 252 21.64 -6.42 14.71
CA SER A 252 22.95 -6.36 15.36
C SER A 252 23.18 -7.52 16.33
N GLY A 253 24.30 -8.22 16.20
CA GLY A 253 24.75 -9.26 17.13
C GLY A 253 26.18 -9.00 17.61
N LYS A 254 26.48 -9.39 18.86
CA LYS A 254 27.80 -9.20 19.50
C LYS A 254 28.98 -9.78 18.68
N SER A 255 28.74 -10.79 17.85
CA SER A 255 29.76 -11.47 17.03
C SER A 255 29.88 -10.97 15.59
N ILE A 256 28.93 -10.15 15.11
CA ILE A 256 28.82 -9.80 13.68
C ILE A 256 29.26 -8.34 13.45
N GLY A 257 29.35 -7.53 14.50
CA GLY A 257 29.70 -6.11 14.47
C GLY A 257 28.76 -5.36 15.39
N GLU A 258 29.26 -4.89 16.52
CA GLU A 258 28.42 -4.25 17.54
C GLU A 258 27.72 -3.01 16.96
N GLY A 259 26.38 -2.98 17.04
CA GLY A 259 25.56 -1.87 16.54
C GLY A 259 25.33 -1.82 15.03
N LEU A 260 25.80 -2.81 14.25
CA LEU A 260 25.55 -2.88 12.80
C LEU A 260 24.40 -3.83 12.46
N THR A 261 23.67 -3.47 11.41
CA THR A 261 22.60 -4.28 10.79
C THR A 261 22.91 -4.46 9.32
N TYR A 262 22.36 -5.51 8.72
CA TYR A 262 22.72 -5.91 7.38
C TYR A 262 21.55 -6.01 6.42
N ALA A 263 21.81 -5.63 5.17
CA ALA A 263 20.93 -5.83 4.03
C ALA A 263 21.62 -6.54 2.88
N ILE A 264 20.83 -7.25 2.07
CA ILE A 264 21.26 -7.78 0.78
C ILE A 264 21.17 -6.66 -0.24
N ASP A 265 22.26 -6.44 -0.96
CA ASP A 265 22.39 -5.42 -2.00
C ASP A 265 21.43 -5.70 -3.19
N ILE A 266 20.67 -4.68 -3.61
CA ILE A 266 19.64 -4.84 -4.65
C ILE A 266 20.21 -5.23 -6.02
N LYS A 267 21.46 -4.86 -6.32
CA LYS A 267 22.11 -5.28 -7.56
C LYS A 267 22.31 -6.79 -7.59
N LYS A 268 22.64 -7.41 -6.44
CA LYS A 268 22.75 -8.88 -6.33
C LYS A 268 21.42 -9.55 -6.64
N PHE A 269 20.31 -9.00 -6.14
CA PHE A 269 18.98 -9.47 -6.50
C PHE A 269 18.73 -9.41 -8.01
N ILE A 270 19.04 -8.29 -8.67
CA ILE A 270 18.83 -8.14 -10.11
C ILE A 270 19.66 -9.14 -10.91
N ASP A 271 20.93 -9.33 -10.55
CA ASP A 271 21.82 -10.30 -11.17
C ASP A 271 21.26 -11.75 -11.01
N LEU A 272 20.67 -12.08 -9.85
CA LEU A 272 20.04 -13.38 -9.57
C LEU A 272 18.78 -13.62 -10.40
N VAL A 273 17.97 -12.58 -10.55
CA VAL A 273 16.68 -12.61 -11.25
C VAL A 273 16.86 -12.70 -12.76
N ALA A 274 17.86 -12.01 -13.32
CA ALA A 274 18.16 -12.10 -14.75
C ALA A 274 18.38 -13.55 -15.24
N SER A 275 18.83 -14.44 -14.34
CA SER A 275 19.09 -15.86 -14.61
C SER A 275 18.07 -16.84 -13.99
N SER A 276 16.92 -16.38 -13.48
CA SER A 276 15.91 -17.25 -12.86
C SER A 276 14.63 -17.38 -13.71
N ASP A 277 13.76 -18.33 -13.36
CA ASP A 277 12.54 -18.59 -14.15
C ASP A 277 11.58 -17.38 -14.22
N ILE A 278 11.62 -16.48 -13.23
CA ILE A 278 10.80 -15.28 -13.23
C ILE A 278 11.16 -14.33 -14.39
N SER A 279 12.41 -14.30 -14.88
CA SER A 279 12.78 -13.44 -16.02
C SER A 279 12.18 -13.91 -17.34
N LYS A 280 11.72 -15.16 -17.40
CA LYS A 280 11.00 -15.71 -18.56
C LYS A 280 9.53 -15.26 -18.59
N LYS A 281 9.01 -14.68 -17.49
CA LYS A 281 7.62 -14.26 -17.44
C LYS A 281 7.38 -13.06 -18.37
N PRO A 282 6.31 -13.10 -19.18
CA PRO A 282 5.94 -11.95 -19.99
C PRO A 282 5.64 -10.76 -19.07
N ASN A 283 6.13 -9.60 -19.47
CA ASN A 283 5.97 -8.33 -18.75
C ASN A 283 6.62 -8.27 -17.36
N PHE A 284 7.46 -9.22 -16.96
CA PHE A 284 8.31 -9.06 -15.77
C PHE A 284 9.68 -8.54 -16.18
N SER A 285 10.05 -7.35 -15.69
CA SER A 285 11.41 -6.83 -15.92
C SER A 285 11.89 -5.99 -14.75
N VAL A 286 13.14 -6.20 -14.37
CA VAL A 286 13.83 -5.40 -13.37
C VAL A 286 15.16 -4.93 -13.92
N SER A 287 15.51 -3.68 -13.67
CA SER A 287 16.71 -3.05 -14.23
C SER A 287 17.26 -1.99 -13.27
N LEU A 288 18.50 -1.56 -13.47
CA LEU A 288 19.08 -0.42 -12.76
C LEU A 288 19.56 0.64 -13.75
N PRO A 289 19.30 1.94 -13.49
CA PRO A 289 18.35 2.47 -12.51
C PRO A 289 16.89 2.25 -12.97
N GLN A 290 15.93 2.33 -12.05
CA GLN A 290 14.51 2.49 -12.42
C GLN A 290 14.01 3.91 -12.10
N PRO A 291 13.15 4.50 -12.93
CA PRO A 291 12.50 5.75 -12.60
C PRO A 291 11.61 5.59 -11.37
N LEU A 292 11.44 6.67 -10.60
CA LEU A 292 10.48 6.70 -9.50
C LEU A 292 9.06 6.50 -10.06
N ASP A 293 8.29 5.59 -9.47
CA ASP A 293 6.89 5.42 -9.82
C ASP A 293 6.12 6.71 -9.46
N PRO A 294 5.41 7.35 -10.41
CA PRO A 294 4.62 8.55 -10.13
C PRO A 294 3.60 8.37 -8.99
N LEU A 295 3.11 7.14 -8.76
CA LEU A 295 2.21 6.84 -7.66
C LEU A 295 2.92 6.88 -6.29
N ALA A 296 4.22 6.59 -6.23
CA ALA A 296 4.94 6.41 -4.96
C ALA A 296 4.97 7.67 -4.08
N MET A 297 4.97 8.87 -4.69
CA MET A 297 5.01 10.13 -3.94
C MET A 297 3.67 10.49 -3.28
N ASN A 298 2.56 10.15 -3.94
CA ASN A 298 1.22 10.59 -3.54
C ASN A 298 0.43 9.48 -2.84
N PHE A 299 0.64 8.23 -3.21
CA PHE A 299 -0.09 7.09 -2.64
C PHE A 299 0.11 7.05 -1.12
N GLY A 300 1.36 6.96 -0.65
CA GLY A 300 1.63 6.94 0.79
C GLY A 300 1.09 8.15 1.56
N LYS A 301 1.06 9.34 0.94
CA LYS A 301 0.49 10.54 1.58
C LYS A 301 -0.99 10.38 1.89
N ASN A 302 -1.76 9.78 0.98
CA ASN A 302 -3.19 9.53 1.17
C ASN A 302 -3.45 8.52 2.28
N TYR A 303 -2.45 7.69 2.60
CA TYR A 303 -2.54 6.65 3.60
C TYR A 303 -1.72 6.99 4.87
N LYS A 304 -1.43 8.27 5.12
CA LYS A 304 -0.64 8.73 6.28
C LYS A 304 -1.28 8.35 7.63
N ASN A 305 -2.61 8.32 7.66
CA ASN A 305 -3.41 7.92 8.83
C ASN A 305 -4.06 6.56 8.65
N SER A 306 -3.84 5.87 7.52
CA SER A 306 -4.55 4.63 7.20
C SER A 306 -3.68 3.39 7.23
N GLY A 307 -4.31 2.24 7.44
CA GLY A 307 -3.65 0.94 7.42
C GLY A 307 -2.80 0.71 8.66
N ASP A 308 -1.83 1.58 8.94
CA ASP A 308 -0.85 1.44 10.01
C ASP A 308 -1.47 1.75 11.39
N ASN A 309 -2.10 2.93 11.58
CA ASN A 309 -2.50 3.45 12.90
C ASN A 309 -4.01 3.81 13.04
N MET A 310 -4.89 3.34 12.15
CA MET A 310 -6.31 3.71 12.22
C MET A 310 -6.99 3.24 13.49
N THR A 311 -7.61 4.19 14.19
CA THR A 311 -8.70 3.94 15.12
C THR A 311 -9.85 3.23 14.40
N GLU A 312 -10.74 2.60 15.17
CA GLU A 312 -11.92 1.94 14.60
C GLU A 312 -12.79 2.92 13.79
N GLU A 313 -12.90 4.17 14.25
CA GLU A 313 -13.67 5.23 13.59
C GLU A 313 -13.04 5.69 12.27
N GLU A 314 -11.73 5.94 12.24
CA GLU A 314 -11.01 6.27 10.99
C GLU A 314 -11.10 5.13 9.97
N ARG A 315 -11.11 3.89 10.45
CA ARG A 315 -11.26 2.70 9.61
C ARG A 315 -12.66 2.63 8.97
N ARG A 316 -13.72 3.06 9.68
CA ARG A 316 -15.09 3.15 9.13
C ARG A 316 -15.19 4.18 8.01
N GLN A 317 -14.62 5.37 8.22
CA GLN A 317 -14.59 6.41 7.19
C GLN A 317 -13.82 5.96 5.96
N PHE A 318 -12.66 5.33 6.17
CA PHE A 318 -11.84 4.78 5.10
C PHE A 318 -12.58 3.76 4.22
N VAL A 319 -13.36 2.86 4.83
CA VAL A 319 -14.14 1.86 4.11
C VAL A 319 -15.14 2.51 3.15
N ILE A 320 -15.85 3.55 3.58
CA ILE A 320 -16.83 4.24 2.75
C ILE A 320 -16.12 4.94 1.59
N SER A 321 -15.03 5.66 1.87
CA SER A 321 -14.24 6.34 0.85
C SER A 321 -13.62 5.36 -0.17
N ASP A 322 -13.27 4.15 0.25
CA ASP A 322 -12.68 3.11 -0.61
C ASP A 322 -13.72 2.35 -1.45
N ILE A 323 -14.89 2.00 -0.87
CA ILE A 323 -16.01 1.39 -1.60
C ILE A 323 -16.54 2.35 -2.69
N LEU A 324 -16.65 3.63 -2.34
CA LEU A 324 -17.21 4.68 -3.19
C LEU A 324 -16.12 5.51 -3.88
N ARG A 325 -14.88 5.00 -3.96
CA ARG A 325 -13.72 5.74 -4.46
C ARG A 325 -13.98 6.43 -5.79
N ASP A 326 -14.64 5.74 -6.70
CA ASP A 326 -14.97 6.21 -8.06
C ASP A 326 -16.48 6.52 -8.22
N ASP A 327 -17.25 6.52 -7.12
CA ASP A 327 -18.70 6.77 -7.14
C ASP A 327 -19.00 8.25 -6.86
N PRO A 328 -19.75 8.95 -7.73
CA PRO A 328 -20.08 10.36 -7.53
C PRO A 328 -20.92 10.64 -6.28
N ARG A 329 -21.51 9.61 -5.66
CA ARG A 329 -22.34 9.73 -4.46
C ARG A 329 -21.56 9.62 -3.16
N ARG A 330 -20.23 9.45 -3.21
CA ARG A 330 -19.35 9.26 -2.05
C ARG A 330 -19.64 10.26 -0.92
N GLU A 331 -19.61 11.56 -1.24
CA GLU A 331 -19.80 12.63 -0.24
C GLU A 331 -21.18 12.57 0.43
N SER A 332 -22.21 12.19 -0.32
CA SER A 332 -23.57 12.03 0.23
C SER A 332 -23.66 10.86 1.19
N VAL A 333 -22.97 9.75 0.91
CA VAL A 333 -22.97 8.57 1.79
C VAL A 333 -22.12 8.82 3.04
N GLU A 334 -20.95 9.46 2.89
CA GLU A 334 -20.11 9.89 4.03
C GLU A 334 -20.91 10.80 4.97
N TYR A 335 -21.65 11.77 4.43
CA TYR A 335 -22.53 12.65 5.20
C TYR A 335 -23.62 11.88 5.96
N LEU A 336 -24.28 10.92 5.31
CA LEU A 336 -25.32 10.11 5.95
C LEU A 336 -24.75 9.26 7.09
N ALA A 337 -23.58 8.65 6.87
CA ALA A 337 -22.91 7.83 7.87
C ALA A 337 -22.53 8.66 9.11
N ASP A 338 -21.89 9.81 8.89
CA ASP A 338 -21.43 10.71 9.95
C ASP A 338 -22.62 11.29 10.75
N LYS A 339 -23.66 11.74 10.04
CA LYS A 339 -24.78 12.44 10.67
C LYS A 339 -25.72 11.52 11.44
N TYR A 340 -25.90 10.29 10.97
CA TYR A 340 -26.92 9.37 11.49
C TYR A 340 -26.32 8.14 12.18
N GLY A 341 -24.99 7.98 12.21
CA GLY A 341 -24.31 6.84 12.83
C GLY A 341 -24.66 5.49 12.21
N CYS A 342 -25.26 5.50 11.03
CA CYS A 342 -25.62 4.33 10.24
C CYS A 342 -24.39 3.88 9.42
N LEU A 343 -24.38 2.65 8.88
CA LEU A 343 -23.22 2.05 8.17
C LEU A 343 -22.05 1.67 9.10
N THR A 344 -22.35 1.31 10.35
CA THR A 344 -21.35 0.92 11.32
C THR A 344 -21.18 -0.59 11.31
N PHE A 345 -19.91 -1.01 11.17
CA PHE A 345 -19.42 -2.39 11.28
C PHE A 345 -19.41 -3.22 9.99
N TYR A 346 -18.20 -3.54 9.52
CA TYR A 346 -17.94 -4.73 8.72
C TYR A 346 -17.06 -5.62 9.58
N GLU A 347 -17.53 -6.81 9.98
CA GLU A 347 -16.63 -7.79 10.59
C GLU A 347 -15.52 -8.14 9.59
N GLY A 348 -14.26 -7.88 9.95
CA GLY A 348 -13.10 -7.98 9.07
C GLY A 348 -12.76 -6.71 8.29
N GLY A 349 -13.50 -5.62 8.49
CA GLY A 349 -13.35 -4.35 7.77
C GLY A 349 -13.53 -4.50 6.24
N ALA A 350 -13.41 -3.41 5.49
CA ALA A 350 -13.09 -3.51 4.05
C ALA A 350 -11.75 -4.20 3.77
N ILE A 351 -11.01 -4.50 4.85
CA ILE A 351 -9.71 -5.12 4.89
C ILE A 351 -9.81 -6.63 4.63
N GLY A 352 -10.99 -7.26 4.78
CA GLY A 352 -11.07 -8.72 4.73
C GLY A 352 -12.33 -9.44 4.30
N ALA A 353 -13.50 -8.82 4.42
CA ALA A 353 -14.65 -9.41 3.78
C ALA A 353 -14.50 -9.09 2.30
N GLY A 354 -14.29 -10.11 1.50
CA GLY A 354 -14.23 -9.93 0.07
C GLY A 354 -15.34 -8.98 -0.42
N LEU A 355 -15.01 -7.97 -1.22
CA LEU A 355 -15.87 -6.82 -1.55
C LEU A 355 -17.32 -7.17 -1.95
N THR A 356 -17.61 -8.40 -2.37
CA THR A 356 -18.97 -8.91 -2.62
C THR A 356 -19.82 -9.02 -1.35
N ASN A 357 -19.28 -9.53 -0.24
CA ASN A 357 -19.98 -9.57 1.05
C ASN A 357 -20.12 -8.17 1.64
N VAL A 358 -19.08 -7.33 1.49
CA VAL A 358 -19.10 -5.93 1.93
C VAL A 358 -20.09 -5.09 1.14
N ARG A 359 -20.23 -5.27 -0.19
CA ARG A 359 -21.22 -4.54 -1.00
C ARG A 359 -22.66 -4.97 -0.74
N GLY A 360 -22.88 -6.27 -0.52
CA GLY A 360 -24.19 -6.79 -0.10
C GLY A 360 -24.60 -6.21 1.24
N GLN A 361 -23.70 -6.28 2.22
CA GLN A 361 -23.91 -5.71 3.56
C GLN A 361 -24.04 -4.18 3.52
N PHE A 362 -23.17 -3.48 2.80
CA PHE A 362 -23.26 -2.03 2.57
C PHE A 362 -24.60 -1.62 1.95
N SER A 363 -25.14 -2.41 1.01
CA SER A 363 -26.46 -2.13 0.44
C SER A 363 -27.58 -2.32 1.47
N MET A 364 -27.49 -3.33 2.33
CA MET A 364 -28.44 -3.55 3.43
C MET A 364 -28.35 -2.46 4.50
N ASP A 365 -27.14 -2.04 4.84
CA ASP A 365 -26.88 -0.99 5.83
C ASP A 365 -27.29 0.38 5.29
N LEU A 366 -27.04 0.66 4.00
CA LEU A 366 -27.49 1.86 3.33
C LEU A 366 -29.01 1.91 3.30
N ASN A 367 -29.68 0.80 2.99
CA ASN A 367 -31.13 0.70 3.06
C ASN A 367 -31.65 0.94 4.50
N SER A 368 -30.98 0.37 5.49
CA SER A 368 -31.30 0.60 6.91
C SER A 368 -31.10 2.06 7.32
N CYS A 369 -30.06 2.71 6.78
CA CYS A 369 -29.80 4.13 6.98
C CYS A 369 -30.89 5.01 6.35
N MET A 370 -31.28 4.71 5.11
CA MET A 370 -32.37 5.42 4.43
C MET A 370 -33.68 5.27 5.20
N ASN A 371 -33.97 4.09 5.75
CA ASN A 371 -35.16 3.88 6.60
C ASN A 371 -35.10 4.64 7.93
N ALA A 372 -33.90 4.86 8.50
CA ALA A 372 -33.73 5.70 9.68
C ALA A 372 -33.97 7.18 9.35
N TYR A 373 -33.45 7.63 8.20
CA TYR A 373 -33.68 8.97 7.67
C TYR A 373 -35.16 9.25 7.39
N GLU A 374 -35.87 8.32 6.76
CA GLU A 374 -37.32 8.41 6.53
C GLU A 374 -38.11 8.54 7.82
N ARG A 375 -37.78 7.74 8.86
CA ARG A 375 -38.43 7.85 10.18
C ARG A 375 -38.18 9.22 10.82
N PHE A 376 -36.98 9.79 10.66
CA PHE A 376 -36.66 11.11 11.16
C PHE A 376 -37.45 12.21 10.44
N ILE A 377 -37.59 12.11 9.11
CA ILE A 377 -38.45 13.00 8.32
C ILE A 377 -39.89 12.90 8.80
N GLN A 378 -40.44 11.69 8.93
CA GLN A 378 -41.82 11.48 9.38
C GLN A 378 -42.07 12.04 10.78
N ALA A 379 -41.12 11.87 11.72
CA ALA A 379 -41.22 12.43 13.06
C ALA A 379 -41.22 13.98 13.04
N ASN A 380 -40.35 14.59 12.23
CA ASN A 380 -40.32 16.05 12.06
C ASN A 380 -41.59 16.58 11.41
N VAL A 381 -42.11 15.90 10.37
CA VAL A 381 -43.37 16.24 9.71
C VAL A 381 -44.53 16.12 10.68
N ALA A 382 -44.60 15.05 11.48
CA ALA A 382 -45.63 14.87 12.50
C ALA A 382 -45.58 15.97 13.57
N ALA A 383 -44.39 16.33 14.05
CA ALA A 383 -44.22 17.42 15.01
C ALA A 383 -44.62 18.79 14.44
N GLN A 384 -44.36 19.03 13.15
CA GLN A 384 -44.82 20.23 12.44
C GLN A 384 -46.35 20.24 12.28
N GLN A 385 -46.94 19.09 11.94
CA GLN A 385 -48.39 18.92 11.80
C GLN A 385 -49.10 19.20 13.12
N GLU A 386 -48.60 18.67 14.25
CA GLU A 386 -49.15 18.89 15.58
C GLU A 386 -49.15 20.39 15.95
N LYS A 387 -48.04 21.09 15.65
CA LYS A 387 -47.95 22.55 15.87
C LYS A 387 -48.97 23.30 15.01
N MET A 388 -49.14 22.92 13.75
CA MET A 388 -50.12 23.52 12.85
C MET A 388 -51.56 23.28 13.29
N ASP A 389 -51.88 22.08 13.78
CA ASP A 389 -53.21 21.76 14.30
C ASP A 389 -53.52 22.51 15.60
N LYS A 390 -52.51 22.68 16.47
CA LYS A 390 -52.63 23.52 17.67
C LYS A 390 -52.88 24.98 17.31
N LEU A 391 -52.19 25.49 16.28
CA LEU A 391 -52.39 26.83 15.77
C LEU A 391 -53.81 27.00 15.17
N LYS A 392 -54.28 26.04 14.37
CA LYS A 392 -55.66 26.04 13.83
C LYS A 392 -56.71 26.04 14.93
N LYS A 393 -56.55 25.24 15.98
CA LYS A 393 -57.45 25.23 17.15
C LYS A 393 -57.46 26.58 17.87
N GLN A 394 -56.31 27.23 17.99
CA GLN A 394 -56.22 28.57 18.58
C GLN A 394 -56.93 29.62 17.71
N ILE A 395 -56.76 29.55 16.39
CA ILE A 395 -57.45 30.43 15.43
C ILE A 395 -58.97 30.23 15.52
N GLN A 396 -59.45 28.98 15.48
CA GLN A 396 -60.89 28.67 15.61
C GLN A 396 -61.47 29.13 16.96
N SER A 397 -60.74 28.97 18.06
CA SER A 397 -61.16 29.47 19.36
C SER A 397 -61.25 30.99 19.41
N LEU A 398 -60.31 31.69 18.75
CA LEU A 398 -60.34 33.15 18.63
C LEU A 398 -61.51 33.60 17.75
N GLU A 399 -61.75 32.96 16.61
CA GLU A 399 -62.89 33.24 15.73
C GLU A 399 -64.23 33.02 16.43
N GLN A 400 -64.36 31.94 17.21
CA GLN A 400 -65.56 31.67 18.00
C GLN A 400 -65.79 32.75 19.07
N LYS A 401 -64.76 33.11 19.84
CA LYS A 401 -64.85 34.20 20.82
C LYS A 401 -65.18 35.55 20.17
N LEU A 402 -64.64 35.82 18.98
CA LEU A 402 -64.96 37.01 18.19
C LEU A 402 -66.41 37.01 17.69
N SER A 403 -66.99 35.84 17.40
CA SER A 403 -68.39 35.71 16.99
C SER A 403 -69.37 35.90 18.14
N GLU A 404 -68.97 35.55 19.37
CA GLU A 404 -69.75 35.80 20.61
C GLU A 404 -69.73 37.27 21.05
N TRP A 405 -68.87 38.10 20.44
CA TRP A 405 -68.74 39.54 20.69
C TRP A 405 -69.51 40.42 19.69
N LYS A 406 -70.18 39.81 18.71
CA LYS A 406 -71.17 40.47 17.83
C LYS A 406 -72.56 40.21 18.38
#